data_AF-A0AAU5IC65-F1
#
_entry.id   AF-A0AAU5IC65-F1
#
_cell.length_a   1.000
_cell.length_b   1.000
_cell.length_c   1.000
_cell.angle_alpha   90.00
_cell.angle_beta   90.00
_cell.angle_gamma   90.00
#
_symmetry.space_group_name_H-M   'P 1'
#
loop_
_entity.id
_entity.type
_entity.pdbx_description
1 polymer ?
#
loop_
_entity_poly.entity_id
_entity_poly.type
_entity_poly.pdbx_seq_one_letter_code
_entity_poly.pdbx_strand_id
1 'polypeptide(L)' 'MDLSPLELAVHRRRDADAAADAARADVELEAVLAVRAGADVDAVSGLSGITPHDLLRLEKFTGEIRPS' A
#
# COMPACT_ATOMS: atom_id res chain seq x y z
N MET A 1 36.21 13.54 -10.83
CA MET A 1 35.17 12.83 -11.59
C MET A 1 33.86 13.49 -11.22
N ASP A 2 33.09 13.94 -12.21
CA ASP A 2 31.77 14.53 -11.96
C ASP A 2 30.74 13.40 -11.73
N LEU A 3 30.05 13.46 -10.60
CA LEU A 3 29.06 12.47 -10.17
C LEU A 3 27.63 12.98 -10.27
N SER A 4 27.42 14.23 -10.68
CA SER A 4 26.08 14.86 -10.71
C SER A 4 25.02 14.08 -11.49
N PRO A 5 25.32 13.43 -12.64
CA PRO A 5 24.35 12.57 -13.31
C PRO A 5 23.92 11.35 -12.47
N LEU A 6 24.85 10.76 -11.72
CA LEU A 6 24.55 9.63 -10.84
C LEU A 6 23.74 10.09 -9.63
N GLU A 7 24.07 11.24 -9.03
CA GLU A 7 23.32 11.83 -7.92
C GLU A 7 21.86 12.08 -8.32
N LEU A 8 21.63 12.68 -9.50
CA LEU A 8 20.28 12.90 -10.03
C LEU A 8 19.52 11.58 -10.25
N ALA A 9 20.19 10.56 -10.79
CA ALA A 9 19.57 9.24 -10.98
C ALA A 9 19.18 8.58 -9.66
N VAL A 10 20.00 8.71 -8.61
CA VAL A 10 19.70 8.22 -7.26
C VAL A 10 18.52 8.95 -6.65
N HIS A 11 18.43 10.27 -6.81
CA HIS A 11 17.29 11.05 -6.34
C HIS A 11 15.99 10.60 -7.01
N ARG A 12 15.96 10.50 -8.34
CA ARG A 12 14.77 10.03 -9.07
C ARG A 12 14.33 8.63 -8.67
N ARG A 13 15.28 7.72 -8.40
CA ARG A 13 14.95 6.39 -7.91
C ARG A 13 14.28 6.47 -6.54
N ARG A 14 14.83 7.25 -5.60
CA ARG A 14 14.24 7.44 -4.26
C ARG A 14 12.83 8.03 -4.32
N ASP A 15 12.61 8.99 -5.22
CA ASP A 15 11.28 9.59 -5.41
C ASP A 15 10.28 8.56 -5.95
N ALA A 16 10.72 7.72 -6.90
CA ALA A 16 9.90 6.64 -7.44
C ALA A 16 9.60 5.56 -6.38
N ASP A 17 10.59 5.18 -5.56
CA ASP A 17 10.42 4.23 -4.45
C ASP A 17 9.39 4.78 -3.44
N ALA A 18 9.50 6.06 -3.07
CA ALA A 18 8.55 6.70 -2.16
C ALA A 18 7.13 6.77 -2.74
N ALA A 19 6.99 7.04 -4.03
CA ALA A 19 5.69 7.04 -4.70
C ALA A 19 5.07 5.63 -4.77
N ALA A 20 5.89 4.60 -5.00
CA ALA A 20 5.45 3.21 -5.00
C ALA A 20 4.99 2.77 -3.60
N ASP A 21 5.72 3.14 -2.55
CA ASP A 21 5.34 2.86 -1.17
C ASP A 21 4.03 3.56 -0.79
N ALA A 22 3.83 4.81 -1.21
CA ALA A 22 2.57 5.53 -0.99
C ALA A 22 1.39 4.85 -1.70
N ALA A 23 1.55 4.51 -2.98
CA ALA A 23 0.51 3.82 -3.74
C ALA A 23 0.15 2.45 -3.13
N ARG A 24 1.14 1.74 -2.59
CA ARG A 24 0.90 0.48 -1.86
C ARG A 24 0.08 0.73 -0.59
N ALA A 25 0.42 1.74 0.20
CA ALA A 25 -0.31 2.08 1.42
C ALA A 25 -1.78 2.44 1.13
N ASP A 26 -2.04 3.15 0.03
CA ASP A 26 -3.41 3.47 -0.40
C ASP A 26 -4.22 2.20 -0.73
N VAL A 27 -3.61 1.25 -1.45
CA VAL A 27 -4.25 -0.05 -1.74
C VAL A 27 -4.52 -0.85 -0.46
N GLU A 28 -3.56 -0.90 0.46
CA GLU A 28 -3.72 -1.59 1.76
C GLU A 28 -4.87 -0.97 2.57
N LEU A 29 -4.99 0.36 2.59
CA LEU A 29 -6.06 1.08 3.28
C LEU A 29 -7.44 0.76 2.67
N GLU A 30 -7.61 0.94 1.36
CA GLU A 30 -8.88 0.69 0.68
C GLU A 30 -9.31 -0.79 0.78
N ALA A 31 -8.35 -1.72 0.72
CA ALA A 31 -8.63 -3.14 0.88
C ALA A 31 -9.17 -3.45 2.30
N VAL A 32 -8.57 -2.86 3.35
CA VAL A 32 -9.07 -3.00 4.71
C VAL A 32 -10.46 -2.39 4.87
N LEU A 33 -10.69 -1.19 4.31
CA LEU A 33 -12.00 -0.53 4.36
C LEU A 33 -13.08 -1.38 3.67
N ALA A 34 -12.77 -1.98 2.52
CA ALA A 34 -13.68 -2.88 1.81
C ALA A 34 -14.03 -4.12 2.65
N VAL A 35 -13.04 -4.79 3.24
CA VAL A 35 -13.28 -5.96 4.13
C VAL A 35 -14.16 -5.56 5.32
N ARG A 36 -13.92 -4.40 5.93
CA ARG A 36 -14.74 -3.89 7.04
C ARG A 36 -16.16 -3.52 6.65
N ALA A 37 -16.35 -3.06 5.42
CA ALA A 37 -17.67 -2.83 4.84
C ALA A 37 -18.42 -4.14 4.52
N GLY A 38 -17.79 -5.30 4.74
CA GLY A 38 -18.38 -6.62 4.52
C GLY A 38 -18.14 -7.18 3.11
N ALA A 39 -17.19 -6.63 2.36
CA ALA A 39 -16.80 -7.21 1.08
C ALA A 39 -16.18 -8.61 1.26
N ASP A 40 -16.35 -9.45 0.24
CA ASP A 40 -15.75 -10.78 0.20
C ASP A 40 -14.21 -10.69 0.19
N VAL A 41 -13.57 -11.40 1.12
CA VAL A 41 -12.11 -11.34 1.33
C VAL A 41 -11.33 -11.90 0.13
N ASP A 42 -11.83 -12.95 -0.53
CA ASP A 42 -11.16 -13.53 -1.69
C ASP A 42 -11.27 -12.60 -2.90
N ALA A 43 -12.40 -11.91 -3.05
CA ALA A 43 -12.57 -10.88 -4.07
C ALA A 43 -11.63 -9.67 -3.85
N VAL A 44 -11.55 -9.17 -2.61
CA VAL A 44 -10.63 -8.08 -2.24
C VAL A 44 -9.17 -8.52 -2.44
N SER A 45 -8.84 -9.76 -2.08
CA SER A 45 -7.51 -10.34 -2.30
C SER A 45 -7.13 -10.37 -3.77
N GLY A 46 -8.05 -10.83 -4.63
CA GLY A 46 -7.83 -10.89 -6.08
C GLY A 46 -7.59 -9.52 -6.72
N LEU A 47 -8.25 -8.47 -6.22
CA LEU A 47 -8.10 -7.10 -6.74
C LEU A 47 -6.85 -6.38 -6.21
N SER A 48 -6.58 -6.51 -4.91
CA SER A 48 -5.49 -5.79 -4.24
C SER A 48 -4.12 -6.49 -4.39
N GLY A 49 -4.11 -7.78 -4.70
CA GLY A 49 -2.90 -8.61 -4.66
C GLY A 49 -2.40 -8.92 -3.25
N ILE A 50 -3.14 -8.51 -2.21
CA ILE A 50 -2.85 -8.81 -0.80
C ILE A 50 -3.46 -10.17 -0.49
N THR A 51 -2.73 -11.05 0.19
CA THR A 51 -3.25 -12.38 0.53
C THR A 51 -4.42 -12.28 1.52
N PRO A 52 -5.38 -13.22 1.54
CA PRO A 52 -6.48 -13.20 2.51
C PRO A 52 -5.98 -13.16 3.96
N HIS A 53 -4.89 -13.88 4.25
CA HIS A 53 -4.25 -13.87 5.56
C HIS A 53 -3.75 -12.47 5.94
N ASP A 54 -3.08 -11.79 5.02
CA ASP A 54 -2.51 -10.47 5.28
C ASP A 54 -3.59 -9.39 5.37
N LEU A 55 -4.68 -9.50 4.61
CA LEU A 55 -5.86 -8.63 4.77
C LEU A 55 -6.46 -8.73 6.17
N LEU A 56 -6.69 -9.94 6.66
CA LEU A 56 -7.21 -10.15 8.02
C LEU A 56 -6.22 -9.70 9.10
N ARG A 57 -4.92 -9.77 8.81
CA ARG A 57 -3.88 -9.24 9.69
C ARG A 57 -3.92 -7.72 9.73
N LEU A 58 -3.94 -7.06 8.57
CA LEU A 58 -4.01 -5.61 8.43
C LEU A 58 -5.28 -5.03 9.07
N GLU A 59 -6.42 -5.68 8.85
CA GLU A 59 -7.71 -5.32 9.47
C GLU A 59 -7.60 -5.27 11.00
N LYS A 60 -6.95 -6.26 11.61
CA LYS A 60 -6.73 -6.31 13.06
C LYS A 60 -5.77 -5.24 13.59
N PHE A 61 -4.71 -4.92 12.84
CA PHE A 61 -3.68 -3.97 13.28
C PHE A 61 -4.07 -2.50 13.08
N THR A 62 -4.97 -2.22 12.14
CA THR A 62 -5.35 -0.84 11.80
C THR A 62 -6.38 -0.23 12.75
N GLY A 63 -6.96 -1.00 13.71
CA GLY A 63 -7.89 -0.48 14.72
C GLY A 63 -9.11 0.24 14.12
N GLU A 64 -9.98 0.91 14.91
CA GLU A 64 -11.03 1.75 14.33
C GLU A 64 -10.40 2.86 13.46
N ILE A 65 -10.51 2.74 12.14
CA ILE A 65 -10.19 3.83 11.22
C ILE A 65 -11.38 4.78 11.31
N ARG A 66 -11.25 5.87 12.08
CA ARG A 66 -12.27 6.91 12.09
C ARG A 66 -12.29 7.57 10.70
N PRO A 67 -13.44 7.63 10.02
CA PRO A 67 -13.56 8.45 8.82
C PRO A 67 -13.29 9.91 9.21
N SER A 68 -12.34 10.54 8.52
CA SER A 68 -12.05 11.98 8.62
C SER A 68 -13.00 12.80 7.76
#